data_AF-A0A7R9UGF5-F1
#
_entry.id   AF-A0A7R9UGF5-F1
#
_cell.length_a   1.000
_cell.length_b   1.000
_cell.length_c   1.000
_cell.angle_alpha   90.00
_cell.angle_beta   90.00
_cell.angle_gamma   90.00
#
_symmetry.space_group_name_H-M   'P 1'
#
loop_
_entity.id
_entity.type
_entity.pdbx_description
1 polymer ?
#
loop_
_entity_poly.entity_id
_entity_poly.type
_entity_poly.pdbx_seq_one_letter_code
_entity_poly.pdbx_strand_id
1 'polypeptide(L)'
;ADGGGDDNDDDDDDDVDDVDSASKRRSQRSREKARKAREEEADLREREDQLRSGGAAPETVDEFERMVVARPNSSFVWIQYIAYRLSLAEVDAARKLAARAASSINFREEQEKANVFAAWINLELQYGDDDSLLEVVNRGCQVCDPKDIHLRCIEALTKTENDDLALEMLKRARRKFT
;
A
#
# COMPACT_ATOMS: atom_id res chain seq x y z
N ALA A 1 32.79 10.75 -36.49
CA ALA A 1 31.73 11.69 -36.88
C ALA A 1 30.92 11.91 -35.61
N ASP A 2 31.13 13.02 -34.89
CA ASP A 2 30.65 14.37 -35.25
C ASP A 2 29.12 14.42 -35.16
N GLY A 3 28.43 15.30 -34.42
CA GLY A 3 28.80 16.52 -33.69
C GLY A 3 27.51 17.23 -33.22
N GLY A 4 27.65 18.42 -32.62
CA GLY A 4 26.60 19.42 -32.32
C GLY A 4 26.42 19.66 -30.82
N GLY A 5 26.90 20.76 -30.21
CA GLY A 5 26.79 22.19 -30.61
C GLY A 5 25.40 22.68 -30.14
N ASP A 6 25.16 23.77 -29.43
CA ASP A 6 25.72 25.14 -29.28
C ASP A 6 24.84 25.76 -28.16
N ASP A 7 25.08 26.89 -27.49
CA ASP A 7 26.09 27.93 -27.54
C ASP A 7 25.93 28.78 -26.27
N ASN A 8 27.01 29.44 -25.92
CA ASN A 8 27.12 30.54 -24.96
C ASN A 8 26.18 31.71 -25.30
N ASP A 9 25.91 32.57 -24.31
CA ASP A 9 26.25 34.00 -24.41
C ASP A 9 25.90 34.71 -23.09
N ASP A 10 26.87 34.69 -22.17
CA ASP A 10 27.14 35.82 -21.28
C ASP A 10 27.95 36.85 -22.09
N ASP A 11 27.49 38.10 -22.19
CA ASP A 11 28.37 39.27 -22.15
C ASP A 11 27.59 40.62 -22.06
N ASP A 12 27.75 41.22 -20.88
CA ASP A 12 28.19 42.59 -20.54
C ASP A 12 27.64 43.90 -21.16
N ASP A 13 27.32 44.78 -20.18
CA ASP A 13 27.66 46.21 -20.00
C ASP A 13 26.85 47.42 -20.54
N ASP A 14 26.72 48.36 -19.58
CA ASP A 14 26.54 49.83 -19.55
C ASP A 14 25.28 50.61 -20.04
N ASP A 15 24.61 51.16 -19.02
CA ASP A 15 24.06 52.51 -18.78
C ASP A 15 22.94 53.15 -19.67
N VAL A 16 22.04 53.84 -18.94
CA VAL A 16 20.93 54.75 -19.31
C VAL A 16 19.59 54.17 -19.80
N ASP A 17 18.62 54.01 -18.87
CA ASP A 17 17.33 54.74 -18.86
C ASP A 17 16.33 54.12 -17.83
N ASP A 18 16.02 54.88 -16.78
CA ASP A 18 15.20 54.54 -15.60
C ASP A 18 13.75 54.09 -15.91
N VAL A 19 13.30 54.21 -17.17
CA VAL A 19 11.96 53.80 -17.63
C VAL A 19 11.89 52.34 -18.09
N ASP A 20 13.01 51.73 -18.48
CA ASP A 20 13.05 50.34 -18.98
C ASP A 20 13.09 49.32 -17.83
N SER A 21 13.60 49.73 -16.68
CA SER A 21 13.73 48.87 -15.49
C SER A 21 12.37 48.45 -14.91
N ALA A 22 11.36 49.33 -14.93
CA ALA A 22 10.01 49.00 -14.49
C ALA A 22 9.28 48.03 -15.45
N SER A 23 9.54 48.16 -16.76
CA SER A 23 9.01 47.28 -17.80
C SER A 23 9.63 45.88 -17.71
N LYS A 24 10.96 45.80 -17.57
CA LYS A 24 11.70 44.55 -17.36
C LYS A 24 11.27 43.83 -16.08
N ARG A 25 11.09 44.54 -14.95
CA ARG A 25 10.61 43.95 -13.69
C ARG A 25 9.17 43.43 -13.76
N ARG A 26 8.27 44.12 -14.50
CA ARG A 26 6.90 43.63 -14.75
C ARG A 26 6.89 42.40 -15.66
N SER A 27 7.73 42.38 -16.70
CA SER A 27 7.91 41.23 -17.58
C SER A 27 8.45 40.02 -16.82
N GLN A 28 9.48 40.20 -15.99
CA GLN A 28 10.04 39.14 -15.13
C GLN A 28 9.01 38.56 -14.16
N ARG A 29 8.22 39.42 -13.49
CA ARG A 29 7.15 38.97 -12.57
C ARG A 29 6.03 38.22 -13.29
N SER A 30 5.69 38.63 -14.52
CA SER A 30 4.69 37.92 -15.34
C SER A 30 5.19 36.54 -15.79
N ARG A 31 6.47 36.43 -16.16
CA ARG A 31 7.13 35.17 -16.51
C ARG A 31 7.22 34.23 -15.31
N GLU A 32 7.56 34.75 -14.13
CA GLU A 32 7.59 33.97 -12.89
C GLU A 32 6.20 33.46 -12.49
N LYS A 33 5.17 34.31 -12.59
CA LYS A 33 3.78 33.89 -12.33
C LYS A 33 3.29 32.86 -13.34
N ALA A 34 3.66 32.99 -14.62
CA ALA A 34 3.32 32.03 -15.66
C ALA A 34 4.11 30.71 -15.54
N ARG A 35 5.32 30.74 -14.95
CA ARG A 35 6.08 29.54 -14.61
C ARG A 35 5.44 28.82 -13.43
N LYS A 36 5.13 29.56 -12.36
CA LYS A 36 4.46 29.01 -11.18
C LYS A 36 3.07 28.43 -11.49
N ALA A 37 2.28 29.11 -12.33
CA ALA A 37 0.99 28.58 -12.77
C ALA A 37 1.13 27.31 -13.62
N ARG A 38 2.21 27.19 -14.41
CA ARG A 38 2.51 25.97 -15.18
C ARG A 38 3.00 24.83 -14.31
N GLU A 39 3.80 25.12 -13.29
CA GLU A 39 4.22 24.15 -12.28
C GLU A 39 3.00 23.66 -11.49
N GLU A 40 2.16 24.57 -10.99
CA GLU A 40 0.92 24.23 -10.30
C GLU A 40 -0.05 23.41 -11.18
N GLU A 41 -0.17 23.75 -12.47
CA GLU A 41 -0.98 22.99 -13.42
C GLU A 41 -0.37 21.62 -13.75
N ALA A 42 0.95 21.51 -13.83
CA ALA A 42 1.65 20.24 -14.03
C ALA A 42 1.50 19.31 -12.82
N ASP A 43 1.66 19.84 -11.61
CA ASP A 43 1.44 19.10 -10.35
C ASP A 43 -0.01 18.63 -10.24
N LEU A 44 -0.98 19.48 -10.64
CA LEU A 44 -2.39 19.10 -10.64
C LEU A 44 -2.67 17.99 -11.66
N ARG A 45 -2.12 18.11 -12.87
CA ARG A 45 -2.25 17.09 -13.93
C ARG A 45 -1.57 15.78 -13.55
N GLU A 46 -0.42 15.84 -12.90
CA GLU A 46 0.26 14.64 -12.42
C GLU A 46 -0.56 13.94 -11.33
N ARG A 47 -1.12 14.69 -10.38
CA ARG A 47 -2.04 14.14 -9.38
C ARG A 47 -3.30 13.56 -10.04
N GLU A 48 -3.87 14.24 -11.04
CA GLU A 48 -5.02 13.74 -11.81
C GLU A 48 -4.68 12.47 -12.61
N ASP A 49 -3.50 12.37 -13.19
CA ASP A 49 -3.04 11.21 -13.94
C ASP A 49 -2.64 10.04 -13.02
N GLN A 50 -2.12 10.30 -11.83
CA GLN A 50 -1.88 9.28 -10.79
C GLN A 50 -3.20 8.70 -10.28
N LEU A 51 -4.23 9.54 -10.12
CA LEU A 51 -5.59 9.11 -9.78
C LEU A 51 -6.28 8.36 -10.94
N ARG A 52 -6.06 8.79 -12.18
CA ARG A 52 -6.61 8.18 -13.41
C ARG A 52 -5.96 6.84 -13.77
N SER A 53 -4.66 6.70 -13.51
CA SER A 53 -3.88 5.49 -13.75
C SER A 53 -4.05 4.43 -12.66
N GLY A 54 -4.74 4.75 -11.56
CA GLY A 54 -4.94 3.83 -10.44
C GLY A 54 -3.64 3.45 -9.70
N GLY A 55 -2.60 4.27 -9.85
CA GLY A 55 -1.25 4.00 -9.34
C GLY A 55 -0.91 4.70 -8.02
N ALA A 56 -1.70 5.70 -7.59
CA ALA A 56 -1.53 6.25 -6.24
C ALA A 56 -1.97 5.21 -5.20
N ALA A 57 -1.04 4.81 -4.33
CA ALA A 57 -1.41 4.02 -3.17
C ALA A 57 -2.38 4.86 -2.32
N PRO A 58 -3.54 4.32 -1.92
CA PRO A 58 -4.47 5.03 -1.03
C PRO A 58 -3.74 5.48 0.24
N GLU A 59 -3.95 6.73 0.63
CA GLU A 59 -3.31 7.32 1.82
C GLU A 59 -4.33 7.55 2.94
N THR A 60 -5.62 7.40 2.63
CA THR A 60 -6.72 7.65 3.56
C THR A 60 -7.64 6.45 3.72
N VAL A 61 -8.26 6.37 4.88
CA VAL A 61 -9.30 5.39 5.20
C VAL A 61 -10.42 5.36 4.16
N ASP A 62 -10.89 6.54 3.75
CA ASP A 62 -12.02 6.66 2.82
C ASP A 62 -11.70 6.12 1.42
N GLU A 63 -10.45 6.28 0.97
CA GLU A 63 -9.98 5.69 -0.29
C GLU A 63 -9.92 4.18 -0.22
N PHE A 64 -9.41 3.62 0.87
CA PHE A 64 -9.43 2.18 1.11
C PHE A 64 -10.86 1.63 1.17
N GLU A 65 -11.78 2.29 1.87
CA GLU A 65 -13.19 1.90 1.92
C GLU A 65 -13.83 1.92 0.52
N ARG A 66 -13.53 2.92 -0.31
CA ARG A 66 -13.99 2.96 -1.71
C ARG A 66 -13.43 1.79 -2.52
N MET A 67 -12.16 1.45 -2.35
CA MET A 67 -11.53 0.34 -3.09
C MET A 67 -12.07 -1.03 -2.70
N VAL A 68 -12.30 -1.30 -1.40
CA VAL A 68 -12.89 -2.58 -0.98
C VAL A 68 -14.34 -2.70 -1.45
N VAL A 69 -15.07 -1.59 -1.61
CA VAL A 69 -16.40 -1.59 -2.23
C VAL A 69 -16.30 -1.88 -3.73
N ALA A 70 -15.32 -1.31 -4.43
CA ALA A 70 -15.13 -1.53 -5.86
C ALA A 70 -14.60 -2.95 -6.18
N ARG A 71 -13.75 -3.51 -5.31
CA ARG A 71 -13.08 -4.80 -5.49
C ARG A 71 -13.18 -5.67 -4.22
N PRO A 72 -14.39 -6.11 -3.83
CA PRO A 72 -14.62 -6.78 -2.55
C PRO A 72 -13.98 -8.16 -2.44
N ASN A 73 -13.70 -8.82 -3.57
CA ASN A 73 -13.06 -10.14 -3.59
C ASN A 73 -11.54 -10.08 -3.67
N SER A 74 -10.92 -8.90 -3.77
CA SER A 74 -9.47 -8.78 -3.90
C SER A 74 -8.81 -8.76 -2.53
N SER A 75 -8.20 -9.87 -2.13
CA SER A 75 -7.37 -10.00 -0.94
C SER A 75 -6.24 -8.98 -0.92
N PHE A 76 -5.67 -8.63 -2.09
CA PHE A 76 -4.64 -7.60 -2.20
C PHE A 76 -5.10 -6.26 -1.61
N VAL A 77 -6.28 -5.76 -2.00
CA VAL A 77 -6.83 -4.49 -1.48
C VAL A 77 -7.09 -4.58 0.02
N TRP A 78 -7.66 -5.69 0.49
CA TRP A 78 -7.90 -5.92 1.92
C TRP A 78 -6.61 -5.96 2.74
N ILE A 79 -5.57 -6.64 2.25
CA ILE A 79 -4.28 -6.79 2.92
C ILE A 79 -3.55 -5.45 2.97
N GLN A 80 -3.58 -4.66 1.89
CA GLN A 80 -3.03 -3.31 1.92
C GLN A 80 -3.74 -2.43 2.96
N TYR A 81 -5.06 -2.55 3.07
CA TYR A 81 -5.82 -1.79 4.07
C TYR A 81 -5.48 -2.23 5.51
N ILE A 82 -5.34 -3.53 5.76
CA ILE A 82 -4.88 -4.06 7.05
C ILE A 82 -3.47 -3.53 7.36
N ALA A 83 -2.55 -3.58 6.39
CA ALA A 83 -1.18 -3.07 6.55
C ALA A 83 -1.15 -1.56 6.85
N TYR A 84 -2.02 -0.78 6.21
CA TYR A 84 -2.19 0.65 6.51
C TYR A 84 -2.68 0.89 7.94
N ARG A 85 -3.64 0.11 8.45
CA ARG A 85 -4.03 0.20 9.87
C ARG A 85 -2.90 -0.16 10.82
N LEU A 86 -2.10 -1.17 10.46
CA LEU A 86 -0.93 -1.55 11.26
C LEU A 86 0.15 -0.46 11.25
N SER A 87 0.37 0.25 10.15
CA SER A 87 1.34 1.36 10.11
C SER A 87 0.91 2.55 10.99
N LEU A 88 -0.38 2.70 11.24
CA LEU A 88 -0.96 3.64 12.21
C LEU A 88 -0.99 3.11 13.65
N ALA A 89 -0.41 1.94 13.91
CA ALA A 89 -0.46 1.22 15.19
C ALA A 89 -1.89 0.85 15.65
N GLU A 90 -2.86 0.79 14.74
CA GLU A 90 -4.25 0.45 15.04
C GLU A 90 -4.50 -1.07 14.90
N VAL A 91 -3.87 -1.87 15.76
CA VAL A 91 -3.93 -3.36 15.69
C VAL A 91 -5.36 -3.88 15.80
N ASP A 92 -6.17 -3.35 16.72
CA ASP A 92 -7.56 -3.80 16.89
C ASP A 92 -8.44 -3.46 15.68
N ALA A 93 -8.16 -2.34 15.00
CA ALA A 93 -8.85 -1.99 13.77
C ALA A 93 -8.44 -2.95 12.63
N ALA A 94 -7.15 -3.29 12.55
CA ALA A 94 -6.61 -4.25 11.60
C ALA A 94 -7.24 -5.66 11.79
N ARG A 95 -7.41 -6.14 13.04
CA ARG A 95 -8.12 -7.39 13.34
C ARG A 95 -9.58 -7.37 12.86
N LYS A 96 -10.31 -6.28 13.15
CA LYS A 96 -11.70 -6.12 12.70
C LYS A 96 -11.79 -6.11 11.17
N LEU A 97 -10.83 -5.48 10.50
CA LEU A 97 -10.75 -5.48 9.04
C LEU A 97 -10.45 -6.85 8.47
N ALA A 98 -9.53 -7.62 9.06
CA ALA A 98 -9.25 -9.00 8.64
C ALA A 98 -10.49 -9.90 8.78
N ALA A 99 -11.21 -9.79 9.92
CA ALA A 99 -12.47 -10.48 10.13
C ALA A 99 -13.55 -10.08 9.10
N ARG A 100 -13.62 -8.79 8.77
CA ARG A 100 -14.53 -8.26 7.75
C ARG A 100 -14.15 -8.80 6.37
N ALA A 101 -12.89 -8.75 5.99
CA ALA A 101 -12.38 -9.25 4.71
C ALA A 101 -12.69 -10.73 4.51
N ALA A 102 -12.44 -11.57 5.52
CA ALA A 102 -12.75 -13.01 5.48
C ALA A 102 -14.24 -13.31 5.27
N SER A 103 -15.12 -12.40 5.74
CA SER A 103 -16.57 -12.51 5.62
C SER A 103 -17.10 -11.91 4.30
N SER A 104 -16.47 -10.85 3.82
CA SER A 104 -16.87 -10.11 2.61
C SER A 104 -16.46 -10.81 1.32
N ILE A 105 -15.29 -11.46 1.29
CA ILE A 105 -14.81 -12.17 0.11
C ILE A 105 -15.75 -13.37 -0.15
N ASN A 106 -16.12 -13.57 -1.42
CA ASN A 106 -16.98 -14.67 -1.83
C ASN A 106 -16.35 -16.03 -1.47
N PHE A 107 -17.15 -16.97 -0.97
CA PHE A 107 -16.68 -18.31 -0.61
C PHE A 107 -16.07 -19.09 -1.78
N ARG A 108 -16.44 -18.75 -3.02
CA ARG A 108 -15.85 -19.36 -4.23
C ARG A 108 -14.41 -18.92 -4.48
N GLU A 109 -14.01 -17.78 -3.93
CA GLU A 109 -12.67 -17.22 -4.05
C GLU A 109 -11.78 -17.76 -2.92
N GLU A 110 -11.59 -19.09 -2.90
CA GLU A 110 -10.88 -19.79 -1.82
C GLU A 110 -9.45 -19.27 -1.65
N GLN A 111 -8.76 -18.98 -2.76
CA GLN A 111 -7.40 -18.45 -2.74
C GLN A 111 -7.35 -17.05 -2.08
N GLU A 112 -8.28 -16.17 -2.42
CA GLU A 112 -8.34 -14.82 -1.87
C GLU A 112 -8.63 -14.87 -0.36
N LYS A 113 -9.54 -15.76 0.07
CA LYS A 113 -9.77 -15.99 1.50
C LYS A 113 -8.54 -16.52 2.22
N ALA A 114 -7.86 -17.51 1.65
CA ALA A 114 -6.66 -18.08 2.23
C ALA A 114 -5.53 -17.05 2.36
N ASN A 115 -5.41 -16.12 1.40
CA ASN A 115 -4.48 -14.99 1.47
C ASN A 115 -4.81 -14.04 2.62
N VAL A 116 -6.10 -13.70 2.83
CA VAL A 116 -6.52 -12.87 3.97
C VAL A 116 -6.23 -13.56 5.30
N PHE A 117 -6.50 -14.86 5.42
CA PHE A 117 -6.15 -15.62 6.62
C PHE A 117 -4.64 -15.68 6.85
N ALA A 118 -3.82 -15.80 5.80
CA ALA A 118 -2.37 -15.73 5.93
C ALA A 118 -1.91 -14.37 6.49
N ALA A 119 -2.48 -13.27 5.98
CA ALA A 119 -2.18 -11.95 6.49
C ALA A 119 -2.65 -11.76 7.95
N TRP A 120 -3.81 -12.31 8.32
CA TRP A 120 -4.31 -12.26 9.69
C TRP A 120 -3.44 -13.09 10.63
N ILE A 121 -3.01 -14.28 10.23
CA ILE A 121 -2.05 -15.09 10.99
C ILE A 121 -0.75 -14.31 11.22
N ASN A 122 -0.20 -13.67 10.18
CA ASN A 122 1.01 -12.87 10.33
C ASN A 122 0.81 -11.67 11.28
N LEU A 123 -0.37 -11.06 11.27
CA LEU A 123 -0.73 -10.01 12.22
C LEU A 123 -0.70 -10.54 13.66
N GLU A 124 -1.33 -11.68 13.94
CA GLU A 124 -1.34 -12.23 15.30
C GLU A 124 0.05 -12.73 15.74
N LEU A 125 0.86 -13.25 14.82
CA LEU A 125 2.25 -13.62 15.13
C LEU A 125 3.12 -12.42 15.54
N GLN A 126 2.83 -11.24 14.99
CA GLN A 126 3.62 -10.03 15.27
C GLN A 126 3.07 -9.19 16.43
N TYR A 127 1.74 -9.16 16.63
CA TYR A 127 1.08 -8.26 17.58
C TYR A 127 0.08 -8.95 18.52
N GLY A 128 -0.11 -10.26 18.40
CA GLY A 128 -1.04 -11.07 19.18
C GLY A 128 -0.33 -11.99 20.16
N ASP A 129 -1.05 -13.03 20.55
CA ASP A 129 -0.58 -14.10 21.43
C ASP A 129 -0.94 -15.48 20.83
N ASP A 130 -0.47 -16.54 21.48
CA ASP A 130 -0.68 -17.91 20.99
C ASP A 130 -2.17 -18.29 20.93
N ASP A 131 -2.99 -17.73 21.83
CA ASP A 131 -4.44 -17.99 21.89
C ASP A 131 -5.17 -17.30 20.73
N SER A 132 -4.86 -16.03 20.44
CA SER A 132 -5.42 -15.27 19.33
C SER A 132 -5.02 -15.88 17.99
N LEU A 133 -3.75 -16.30 17.87
CA LEU A 133 -3.25 -17.05 16.70
C LEU A 133 -4.06 -18.32 16.49
N LEU A 134 -4.25 -19.12 17.55
CA LEU A 134 -4.98 -20.38 17.46
C LEU A 134 -6.45 -20.16 17.10
N GLU A 135 -7.09 -19.10 17.60
CA GLU A 135 -8.44 -18.72 17.21
C GLU A 135 -8.53 -18.43 15.71
N VAL A 136 -7.61 -17.64 15.17
CA VAL A 136 -7.57 -17.30 13.73
C VAL A 136 -7.32 -18.54 12.88
N VAL A 137 -6.40 -19.43 13.28
CA VAL A 137 -6.14 -20.69 12.58
C VAL A 137 -7.38 -21.58 12.59
N ASN A 138 -8.04 -21.73 13.74
CA ASN A 138 -9.28 -22.52 13.84
C ASN A 138 -10.38 -21.95 12.95
N ARG A 139 -10.55 -20.63 12.94
CA ARG A 139 -11.51 -19.93 12.09
C ARG A 139 -11.18 -20.11 10.60
N GLY A 140 -9.90 -20.01 10.23
CA GLY A 140 -9.43 -20.28 8.87
C GLY A 140 -9.76 -21.70 8.44
N CYS A 141 -9.55 -22.69 9.30
CA CYS A 141 -9.87 -24.10 9.02
C CYS A 141 -11.37 -24.39 8.87
N GLN A 142 -12.26 -23.50 9.35
CA GLN A 142 -13.71 -23.65 9.14
C GLN A 142 -14.17 -23.12 7.78
N VAL A 143 -13.38 -22.22 7.17
CA VAL A 143 -13.78 -21.46 5.97
C VAL A 143 -12.97 -21.87 4.74
N CYS A 144 -11.70 -22.23 4.93
CA CYS A 144 -10.76 -22.63 3.89
C CYS A 144 -10.32 -24.08 4.11
N ASP A 145 -9.57 -24.65 3.16
CA ASP A 145 -8.94 -25.97 3.35
C ASP A 145 -8.08 -25.96 4.63
N PRO A 146 -8.41 -26.79 5.63
CA PRO A 146 -7.64 -26.90 6.86
C PRO A 146 -6.15 -27.16 6.60
N LYS A 147 -5.79 -27.91 5.57
CA LYS A 147 -4.39 -28.22 5.26
C LYS A 147 -3.63 -26.98 4.80
N ASP A 148 -4.22 -26.16 3.93
CA ASP A 148 -3.62 -24.93 3.42
C ASP A 148 -3.38 -23.92 4.55
N ILE A 149 -4.36 -23.75 5.45
CA ILE A 149 -4.23 -22.84 6.60
C ILE A 149 -3.12 -23.28 7.56
N HIS A 150 -3.03 -24.58 7.90
CA HIS A 150 -1.94 -25.06 8.75
C HIS A 150 -0.58 -24.89 8.07
N LEU A 151 -0.48 -25.14 6.76
CA LEU A 151 0.77 -24.97 6.01
C LEU A 151 1.22 -23.52 6.00
N ARG A 152 0.32 -22.58 5.74
CA ARG A 152 0.60 -21.13 5.77
C ARG A 152 1.02 -20.65 7.16
N CYS A 153 0.38 -21.18 8.21
CA CYS A 153 0.77 -20.89 9.59
C CYS A 153 2.19 -21.39 9.90
N ILE A 154 2.53 -22.62 9.49
CA ILE A 154 3.88 -23.17 9.66
C ILE A 154 4.90 -22.34 8.87
N GLU A 155 4.59 -21.98 7.62
CA GLU A 155 5.46 -21.15 6.80
C GLU A 155 5.71 -19.78 7.46
N ALA A 156 4.67 -19.17 8.01
CA ALA A 156 4.79 -17.91 8.75
C ALA A 156 5.66 -18.06 10.02
N LEU A 157 5.44 -19.11 10.81
CA LEU A 157 6.21 -19.40 12.03
C LEU A 157 7.70 -19.66 11.75
N THR A 158 8.00 -20.36 10.64
CA THR A 158 9.40 -20.58 10.23
C THR A 158 10.10 -19.29 9.82
N LYS A 159 9.37 -18.29 9.32
CA LYS A 159 9.92 -16.97 8.98
C LYS A 159 10.15 -16.10 10.22
N THR A 160 9.40 -16.32 11.29
CA THR A 160 9.54 -15.59 12.56
C THR A 160 10.55 -16.26 13.52
N GLU A 161 11.31 -17.27 13.05
CA GLU A 161 12.29 -18.05 13.85
C GLU A 161 11.69 -18.68 15.12
N ASN A 162 10.37 -18.93 15.15
CA ASN A 162 9.70 -19.55 16.28
C ASN A 162 9.56 -21.06 16.03
N ASP A 163 10.70 -21.75 16.05
CA ASP A 163 10.82 -23.15 15.67
C ASP A 163 10.04 -24.09 16.60
N ASP A 164 9.94 -23.77 17.89
CA ASP A 164 9.23 -24.59 18.87
C ASP A 164 7.72 -24.62 18.59
N LEU A 165 7.12 -23.43 18.36
CA LEU A 165 5.71 -23.32 18.01
C LEU A 165 5.43 -23.87 16.61
N ALA A 166 6.33 -23.68 15.65
CA ALA A 166 6.25 -24.28 14.32
C ALA A 166 6.19 -25.82 14.40
N LEU A 167 7.05 -26.43 15.22
CA LEU A 167 7.09 -27.88 15.43
C LEU A 167 5.82 -28.40 16.12
N GLU A 168 5.26 -27.66 17.08
CA GLU A 168 3.99 -28.02 17.71
C GLU A 168 2.84 -28.01 16.69
N MET A 169 2.74 -26.93 15.90
CA MET A 169 1.72 -26.78 14.87
C MET A 169 1.86 -27.85 13.79
N LEU A 170 3.08 -28.21 13.38
CA LEU A 170 3.35 -29.32 12.47
C LEU A 170 2.93 -30.67 13.05
N LYS A 171 3.24 -30.94 14.33
CA LYS A 171 2.81 -32.18 15.02
C LYS A 171 1.28 -32.26 15.10
N ARG A 172 0.59 -31.13 15.28
CA ARG A 172 -0.87 -31.05 15.31
C ARG A 172 -1.48 -31.28 13.93
N ALA A 173 -0.94 -30.61 12.90
CA ALA A 173 -1.35 -30.80 11.52
C ALA A 173 -1.16 -32.26 11.07
N ARG A 174 0.02 -32.84 11.34
CA ARG A 174 0.29 -34.26 11.03
C ARG A 174 -0.73 -35.18 11.70
N ARG A 175 -0.97 -35.05 13.01
CA ARG A 175 -1.98 -35.87 13.71
C ARG A 175 -3.40 -35.73 13.13
N LYS A 176 -3.73 -34.60 12.52
CA LYS A 176 -5.06 -34.33 11.96
C LYS A 176 -5.23 -34.82 10.52
N PHE A 177 -4.15 -34.93 9.75
CA PHE A 177 -4.16 -35.26 8.32
C PHE A 177 -3.37 -36.54 7.95
N THR A 178 -2.98 -37.35 8.94
CA THR A 178 -2.45 -38.72 8.74
C THR A 178 -3.53 -39.72 9.11
#